data_AF-A0A2S9YKB2-F1
#
_entry.id   AF-A0A2S9YKB2-F1
#
_cell.length_a   1.000
_cell.length_b   1.000
_cell.length_c   1.000
_cell.angle_alpha   90.00
_cell.angle_beta   90.00
_cell.angle_gamma   90.00
#
_symmetry.space_group_name_H-M   'P 1'
#
loop_
_entity.id
_entity.type
_entity.pdbx_description
1 polymer ?
#
loop_
_entity_poly.entity_id
_entity_poly.type
_entity_poly.pdbx_seq_one_letter_code
_entity_poly.pdbx_strand_id
1 'polypeptide(L)'
;MKDHILTITDLLLGAAYADKRLEGQETAKIRSLLTKLVGKPDLPVTVESRFKEFSPAAFDVDAAGKGLAGLGDQRRKILEMIAAVSESDEEIDLAEDRYLRRAAEAMGLPAAAFRDLVVDFSEIDDLEGVLSETFGI
;
A
#
# COMPACT_ATOMS: atom_id res chain seq x y z
N MET A 1 2.06 14.07 -9.03
CA MET A 1 2.30 12.60 -9.05
C MET A 1 3.62 12.20 -9.72
N LYS A 2 3.84 12.55 -11.00
CA LYS A 2 5.04 12.10 -11.74
C LYS A 2 6.36 12.61 -11.15
N ASP A 3 6.36 13.81 -10.57
CA ASP A 3 7.53 14.39 -9.89
C ASP A 3 7.93 13.63 -8.62
N HIS A 4 7.01 12.82 -8.07
CA HIS A 4 7.23 12.01 -6.87
C HIS A 4 7.35 10.53 -7.19
N ILE A 5 7.60 10.17 -8.46
CA ILE A 5 7.60 8.77 -8.88
C ILE A 5 8.56 7.90 -8.07
N LEU A 6 9.74 8.44 -7.69
CA LEU A 6 10.71 7.70 -6.89
C LEU A 6 10.17 7.41 -5.48
N THR A 7 9.55 8.39 -4.83
CA THR A 7 8.92 8.21 -3.51
C THR A 7 7.76 7.23 -3.57
N ILE A 8 6.97 7.28 -4.65
CA ILE A 8 5.87 6.32 -4.87
C ILE A 8 6.45 4.92 -5.11
N THR A 9 7.51 4.79 -5.90
CA THR A 9 8.22 3.51 -6.10
C THR A 9 8.73 2.95 -4.78
N ASP A 10 9.38 3.77 -3.95
CA ASP A 10 9.91 3.35 -2.65
C ASP A 10 8.77 2.91 -1.70
N LEU A 11 7.61 3.57 -1.72
CA LEU A 11 6.43 3.14 -0.96
C LEU A 11 5.86 1.81 -1.44
N LEU A 12 5.72 1.61 -2.76
CA LEU A 12 5.20 0.35 -3.30
C LEU A 12 6.14 -0.81 -3.03
N LEU A 13 7.46 -0.57 -3.11
CA LEU A 13 8.46 -1.56 -2.71
C LEU A 13 8.39 -1.84 -1.21
N GLY A 14 8.26 -0.81 -0.37
CA GLY A 14 8.10 -0.99 1.06
C GLY A 14 6.86 -1.82 1.43
N ALA A 15 5.76 -1.67 0.69
CA ALA A 15 4.56 -2.47 0.85
C ALA A 15 4.81 -3.95 0.54
N ALA A 16 5.38 -4.26 -0.63
CA ALA A 16 5.71 -5.63 -1.02
C ALA A 16 6.77 -6.29 -0.10
N TYR A 17 7.65 -5.49 0.52
CA TYR A 17 8.61 -6.01 1.50
C TYR A 17 8.05 -6.11 2.93
N ALA A 18 6.81 -5.68 3.20
CA ALA A 18 6.24 -5.66 4.55
C ALA A 18 6.13 -7.08 5.13
N ASP A 19 5.81 -8.09 4.30
CA ASP A 19 5.76 -9.51 4.69
C ASP A 19 7.08 -10.28 4.42
N LYS A 20 8.20 -9.57 4.22
CA LYS A 20 9.56 -10.13 4.07
C LYS A 20 9.77 -11.12 2.91
N ARG A 21 8.75 -11.42 2.10
CA ARG A 21 8.84 -12.26 0.91
C ARG A 21 8.47 -11.42 -0.31
N LEU A 22 9.49 -10.79 -0.91
CA LEU A 22 9.29 -10.22 -2.22
C LEU A 22 9.29 -11.33 -3.27
N GLU A 23 8.13 -11.65 -3.83
CA GLU A 23 8.02 -12.54 -4.96
C GLU A 23 8.20 -11.79 -6.29
N GLY A 24 8.65 -12.51 -7.32
CA GLY A 24 8.81 -11.92 -8.66
C GLY A 24 7.50 -11.33 -9.23
N GLN A 25 6.35 -11.83 -8.75
CA GLN A 25 5.02 -11.41 -9.16
C GLN A 25 4.67 -10.01 -8.67
N GLU A 26 4.96 -9.68 -7.41
CA GLU A 26 4.72 -8.35 -6.84
C GLU A 26 5.56 -7.29 -7.55
N THR A 27 6.82 -7.61 -7.84
CA THR A 27 7.71 -6.70 -8.58
C THR A 27 7.15 -6.39 -9.97
N ALA A 28 6.60 -7.39 -10.66
CA ALA A 28 5.95 -7.22 -11.95
C ALA A 28 4.67 -6.37 -11.84
N LYS A 29 3.88 -6.57 -10.77
CA LYS A 29 2.70 -5.76 -10.45
C LYS A 29 3.06 -4.29 -10.22
N ILE A 30 4.06 -4.01 -9.39
CA ILE A 30 4.56 -2.65 -9.13
C ILE A 30 4.99 -2.00 -10.44
N ARG A 31 5.74 -2.69 -11.29
CA ARG A 31 6.14 -2.17 -12.62
C ARG A 31 4.92 -1.81 -13.47
N SER A 32 3.92 -2.70 -13.54
CA SER A 32 2.67 -2.47 -14.28
C SER A 32 1.87 -1.26 -13.76
N LEU A 33 1.85 -1.05 -12.44
CA LEU A 33 1.19 0.11 -11.83
C LEU A 33 1.95 1.41 -12.14
N LEU A 34 3.28 1.39 -12.06
CA LEU A 34 4.12 2.56 -12.36
C LEU A 34 4.08 2.95 -13.84
N THR A 35 4.04 1.99 -14.78
CA THR A 35 3.92 2.30 -16.23
C THR A 35 2.57 2.95 -16.54
N LYS A 36 1.48 2.46 -15.93
CA LYS A 36 0.15 3.09 -15.99
C LYS A 36 0.16 4.51 -15.42
N LEU A 37 0.85 4.72 -14.30
CA LEU A 37 0.99 6.03 -13.67
C LEU A 37 1.75 7.05 -14.55
N VAL A 38 2.85 6.62 -15.17
CA VAL A 38 3.64 7.47 -16.08
C VAL A 38 2.93 7.69 -17.41
N GLY A 39 2.07 6.76 -17.82
CA GLY A 39 1.43 6.72 -19.12
C GLY A 39 2.42 6.37 -20.24
N LYS A 40 3.47 5.60 -19.93
CA LYS A 40 4.50 5.16 -20.87
C LYS A 40 4.74 3.66 -20.73
N PRO A 41 5.10 2.95 -21.81
CA PRO A 41 5.40 1.53 -21.75
C PRO A 41 6.65 1.23 -20.92
N ASP A 42 7.62 2.15 -20.92
CA ASP A 42 8.90 1.97 -20.22
C ASP A 42 9.01 2.87 -18.99
N LEU A 43 9.57 2.29 -17.92
CA LEU A 43 9.92 3.02 -16.71
C LEU A 43 11.24 3.78 -16.90
N PRO A 44 11.39 4.97 -16.30
CA PRO A 44 12.68 5.66 -16.26
C PRO A 44 13.77 4.78 -15.66
N VAL A 45 15.00 4.88 -16.17
CA VAL A 45 16.16 4.13 -15.65
C VAL A 45 16.34 4.34 -14.14
N THR A 46 16.05 5.54 -13.63
CA THR A 46 16.11 5.85 -12.20
C THR A 46 15.12 5.03 -11.38
N VAL A 47 13.95 4.71 -11.92
CA VAL A 47 12.95 3.84 -11.27
C VAL A 47 13.44 2.40 -11.28
N GLU A 48 13.97 1.91 -12.40
CA GLU A 48 14.54 0.55 -12.49
C GLU A 48 15.75 0.34 -11.56
N SER A 49 16.57 1.37 -11.34
CA SER A 49 17.64 1.32 -10.32
C SER A 49 17.07 1.15 -8.91
N ARG A 50 15.96 1.82 -8.58
CA ARG A 50 15.33 1.68 -7.26
C ARG A 50 14.90 0.25 -6.96
N PHE A 51 14.37 -0.48 -7.92
CA PHE A 51 14.04 -1.91 -7.74
C PHE A 51 15.24 -2.78 -7.30
N LYS A 52 16.47 -2.37 -7.62
CA LYS A 52 17.69 -3.12 -7.27
C LYS A 52 18.36 -2.61 -6.00
N GLU A 53 18.25 -1.31 -5.75
CA GLU A 53 18.96 -0.61 -4.67
C GLU A 53 18.11 -0.43 -3.41
N PHE A 54 16.79 -0.66 -3.50
CA PHE A 54 15.87 -0.49 -2.39
C PHE A 54 16.24 -1.41 -1.22
N SER A 55 16.30 -0.83 -0.02
CA SER A 55 16.53 -1.55 1.22
C SER A 55 15.32 -1.35 2.14
N PRO A 56 14.52 -2.39 2.41
CA PRO A 56 13.36 -2.25 3.29
C PRO A 56 13.77 -1.89 4.73
N ALA A 57 14.95 -2.33 5.17
CA ALA A 57 15.47 -2.00 6.51
C ALA A 57 15.88 -0.52 6.67
N ALA A 58 16.22 0.16 5.58
CA ALA A 58 16.61 1.56 5.59
C ALA A 58 15.47 2.51 5.17
N PHE A 59 14.32 1.96 4.78
CA PHE A 59 13.20 2.73 4.27
C PHE A 59 12.30 3.24 5.41
N ASP A 60 12.00 4.54 5.37
CA ASP A 60 11.09 5.20 6.32
C ASP A 60 9.78 5.57 5.60
N VAL A 61 8.75 4.75 5.85
CA VAL A 61 7.39 4.95 5.33
C VAL A 61 6.76 6.26 5.83
N ASP A 62 7.08 6.70 7.05
CA ASP A 62 6.50 7.94 7.59
C ASP A 62 7.10 9.16 6.90
N ALA A 63 8.42 9.16 6.69
CA ALA A 63 9.10 10.23 5.96
C ALA A 63 8.62 10.30 4.50
N ALA A 64 8.49 9.15 3.84
CA ALA A 64 7.98 9.07 2.47
C ALA A 64 6.53 9.57 2.38
N GLY A 65 5.65 9.12 3.28
CA GLY A 65 4.25 9.56 3.33
C GLY A 65 4.10 11.07 3.58
N LYS A 66 4.88 11.63 4.51
CA LYS A 66 4.90 13.09 4.76
C LYS A 66 5.30 13.89 3.52
N GLY A 67 6.25 13.38 2.73
CA GLY A 67 6.68 13.98 1.47
C GLY A 67 5.56 14.04 0.40
N LEU A 68 4.48 13.27 0.59
CA LEU A 68 3.34 13.18 -0.31
C LEU A 68 2.08 13.84 0.26
N ALA A 69 2.13 14.40 1.48
CA ALA A 69 0.98 15.04 2.12
C ALA A 69 0.38 16.19 1.29
N GLY A 70 1.20 16.87 0.48
CA GLY A 70 0.78 17.98 -0.39
C GLY A 70 0.05 17.57 -1.68
N LEU A 71 -0.15 16.27 -1.94
CA LEU A 71 -0.69 15.78 -3.21
C LEU A 71 -2.24 15.84 -3.32
N GLY A 72 -2.95 16.24 -2.26
CA GLY A 72 -4.42 16.34 -2.29
C GLY A 72 -5.09 14.99 -2.54
N ASP A 73 -6.01 14.91 -3.51
CA ASP A 73 -6.78 13.69 -3.85
C ASP A 73 -5.91 12.57 -4.44
N GLN A 74 -4.70 12.90 -4.90
CA GLN A 74 -3.76 11.93 -5.43
C GLN A 74 -3.22 10.97 -4.36
N ARG A 75 -3.31 11.34 -3.07
CA ARG A 75 -2.88 10.49 -1.94
C ARG A 75 -3.70 9.20 -1.87
N ARG A 76 -5.02 9.28 -2.12
CA ARG A 76 -5.89 8.10 -2.13
C ARG A 76 -5.49 7.10 -3.22
N LYS A 77 -5.18 7.59 -4.43
CA LYS A 77 -4.69 6.73 -5.52
C LYS A 77 -3.40 6.01 -5.18
N ILE A 78 -2.53 6.62 -4.38
CA ILE A 78 -1.29 5.98 -3.92
C ILE A 78 -1.61 4.84 -2.94
N LEU A 79 -2.58 5.04 -2.03
CA LEU A 79 -3.07 3.96 -1.16
C LEU A 79 -3.72 2.82 -1.93
N GLU A 80 -4.54 3.12 -2.94
CA GLU A 80 -5.14 2.11 -3.83
C GLU A 80 -4.05 1.29 -4.55
N MET A 81 -2.96 1.94 -4.96
CA MET A 81 -1.82 1.24 -5.54
C MET A 81 -1.08 0.36 -4.52
N ILE A 82 -0.95 0.80 -3.26
CA ILE A 82 -0.35 0.01 -2.18
C ILE A 82 -1.22 -1.23 -1.90
N ALA A 83 -2.53 -1.05 -1.74
CA ALA A 83 -3.48 -2.16 -1.54
C ALA A 83 -3.41 -3.17 -2.69
N ALA A 84 -3.41 -2.70 -3.95
CA ALA A 84 -3.35 -3.57 -5.12
C ALA A 84 -2.03 -4.35 -5.26
N VAL A 85 -0.95 -3.91 -4.61
CA VAL A 85 0.30 -4.66 -4.53
C VAL A 85 0.16 -5.77 -3.49
N SER A 86 -0.30 -5.45 -2.29
CA SER A 86 -0.50 -6.41 -1.19
C SER A 86 -1.55 -7.49 -1.47
N GLU A 87 -2.69 -7.16 -2.09
CA GLU A 87 -3.70 -8.15 -2.51
C GLU A 87 -3.22 -9.13 -3.61
N SER A 88 -1.99 -8.97 -4.12
CA SER A 88 -1.49 -9.85 -5.19
C SER A 88 -1.14 -11.24 -4.70
N ASP A 89 -0.89 -11.39 -3.40
CA ASP A 89 -0.85 -12.69 -2.73
C ASP A 89 -2.22 -12.87 -2.04
N GLU A 90 -2.86 -14.03 -2.21
CA GLU A 90 -4.29 -14.27 -1.91
C GLU A 90 -4.67 -14.15 -0.40
N GLU A 91 -3.78 -13.61 0.44
CA GLU A 91 -3.93 -13.38 1.87
C GLU A 91 -3.45 -11.96 2.22
N ILE A 92 -4.33 -11.11 2.77
CA ILE A 92 -3.91 -9.84 3.37
C ILE A 92 -3.37 -10.14 4.77
N ASP A 93 -2.06 -9.94 4.98
CA ASP A 93 -1.46 -10.10 6.31
C ASP A 93 -1.58 -8.81 7.15
N LEU A 94 -1.58 -8.97 8.47
CA LEU A 94 -1.57 -7.89 9.47
C LEU A 94 -0.36 -6.94 9.30
N ALA A 95 0.74 -7.42 8.70
CA ALA A 95 1.91 -6.61 8.39
C ALA A 95 1.62 -5.59 7.28
N GLU A 96 0.89 -6.01 6.24
CA GLU A 96 0.54 -5.19 5.09
C GLU A 96 -0.56 -4.18 5.43
N ASP A 97 -1.57 -4.63 6.18
CA ASP A 97 -2.61 -3.76 6.73
C ASP A 97 -1.99 -2.62 7.56
N ARG A 98 -1.06 -2.98 8.46
CA ARG A 98 -0.32 -2.00 9.26
C ARG A 98 0.51 -1.05 8.40
N TYR A 99 1.12 -1.55 7.33
CA TYR A 99 1.88 -0.73 6.39
C TYR A 99 0.98 0.31 5.71
N LEU A 100 -0.18 -0.12 5.19
CA LEU A 100 -1.13 0.75 4.50
C LEU A 100 -1.67 1.83 5.44
N ARG A 101 -2.08 1.46 6.67
CA ARG A 101 -2.53 2.40 7.71
C ARG A 101 -1.45 3.44 8.01
N ARG A 102 -0.20 3.01 8.20
CA ARG A 102 0.92 3.90 8.50
C ARG A 102 1.22 4.86 7.35
N ALA A 103 1.22 4.38 6.11
CA ALA A 103 1.39 5.24 4.93
C ALA A 103 0.26 6.28 4.81
N ALA A 104 -0.99 5.89 5.09
CA ALA A 104 -2.15 6.77 5.04
C ALA A 104 -2.09 7.88 6.10
N GLU A 105 -1.76 7.52 7.34
CA GLU A 105 -1.57 8.45 8.45
C GLU A 105 -0.43 9.44 8.16
N ALA A 106 0.70 8.94 7.65
CA ALA A 106 1.85 9.77 7.28
C ALA A 106 1.52 10.76 6.15
N MET A 107 0.65 10.37 5.22
CA MET A 107 0.11 11.24 4.17
C MET A 107 -0.96 12.22 4.68
N GLY A 108 -1.39 12.10 5.94
CA GLY A 108 -2.40 12.96 6.56
C GLY A 108 -3.82 12.69 6.08
N LEU A 109 -4.13 11.45 5.71
CA LEU A 109 -5.48 11.02 5.36
C LEU A 109 -6.24 10.56 6.62
N PRO A 110 -7.52 10.94 6.79
CA PRO A 110 -8.34 10.41 7.88
C PRO A 110 -8.65 8.93 7.63
N ALA A 111 -8.85 8.14 8.71
CA ALA A 111 -9.18 6.71 8.62
C ALA A 111 -10.35 6.41 7.67
N ALA A 112 -11.38 7.26 7.68
CA ALA A 112 -12.53 7.14 6.78
C ALA A 112 -12.18 7.18 5.29
N ALA A 113 -11.04 7.77 4.91
CA ALA A 113 -10.61 7.89 3.51
C ALA A 113 -9.87 6.64 2.99
N PHE A 114 -9.59 5.66 3.84
CA PHE A 114 -8.90 4.42 3.44
C PHE A 114 -9.40 3.17 4.17
N ARG A 115 -10.46 3.28 4.98
CA ARG A 115 -11.06 2.14 5.70
C ARG A 115 -11.47 1.01 4.75
N ASP A 116 -11.88 1.34 3.54
CA ASP A 116 -12.25 0.38 2.49
C ASP A 116 -11.07 -0.40 1.90
N LEU A 117 -9.83 0.00 2.20
CA LEU A 117 -8.59 -0.59 1.71
C LEU A 117 -7.83 -1.38 2.80
N VAL A 118 -8.37 -1.44 4.02
CA VAL A 118 -7.75 -2.09 5.19
C VAL A 118 -8.70 -3.10 5.78
N VAL A 119 -8.17 -4.13 6.44
CA VAL A 119 -8.99 -5.09 7.18
C VAL A 119 -9.39 -4.45 8.51
N ASP A 120 -10.68 -4.11 8.66
CA ASP A 120 -11.23 -3.56 9.88
C ASP A 120 -11.94 -4.65 10.70
N PHE A 121 -11.27 -5.18 11.71
CA PHE A 121 -11.82 -6.19 12.61
C PHE A 121 -12.94 -5.64 13.51
N SER A 122 -13.14 -4.32 13.57
CA SER A 122 -14.21 -3.73 14.39
C SER A 122 -15.63 -3.98 13.84
N GLU A 123 -15.76 -4.45 12.59
CA GLU A 123 -17.05 -4.89 12.03
C GLU A 123 -17.38 -6.37 12.32
N ILE A 124 -16.46 -7.13 12.93
CA ILE A 124 -16.69 -8.55 13.27
C ILE A 124 -17.43 -8.69 14.61
N ASP A 125 -17.32 -7.72 15.51
CA ASP A 125 -18.08 -7.69 16.77
C ASP A 125 -19.61 -7.59 16.54
N ASP A 126 -20.05 -7.00 15.42
CA ASP A 126 -21.48 -6.97 15.05
C ASP A 126 -21.98 -8.33 14.50
N LEU A 127 -21.07 -9.23 14.10
CA LEU A 127 -21.43 -10.57 13.59
C LEU A 127 -21.61 -11.61 14.71
N GLU A 128 -20.95 -11.44 15.86
CA GLU A 128 -21.17 -12.30 17.04
C GLU A 128 -22.57 -12.13 17.63
N GLY A 129 -23.16 -10.93 17.53
CA GLY A 129 -24.55 -10.69 17.92
C GLY A 129 -25.55 -11.49 17.07
N VAL A 130 -25.32 -11.57 15.76
CA VAL A 130 -26.19 -12.32 14.83
C VAL A 130 -26.03 -13.83 15.01
N LEU A 131 -24.83 -14.32 15.34
CA LEU A 131 -24.59 -15.75 15.59
C LEU A 131 -25.15 -16.21 16.94
N SER A 132 -25.09 -15.39 17.99
CA SER A 132 -25.73 -15.72 19.27
C SER A 132 -27.26 -15.70 19.17
N GLU A 133 -27.85 -14.74 18.42
CA GLU A 133 -29.31 -14.72 18.19
C GLU A 133 -29.81 -15.86 17.29
N THR A 134 -28.99 -16.37 16.37
CA THR A 134 -29.39 -17.42 15.41
C THR A 134 -29.08 -18.84 15.92
N PHE A 135 -28.00 -19.03 16.70
CA PHE A 135 -27.56 -20.35 17.16
C PHE A 135 -27.66 -20.59 18.67
N GLY A 136 -28.07 -19.59 19.47
CA GLY A 136 -28.44 -19.79 20.87
C GLY A 136 -27.32 -20.39 21.74
N ILE A 137 -26.09 -19.92 21.54
CA ILE A 137 -24.97 -20.14 22.46
C ILE A 137 -24.64 -18.81 23.15
#